data_AF-A0A3D0HS07-F1
#
_entry.id   AF-A0A3D0HS07-F1
#
_cell.length_a   1.000
_cell.length_b   1.000
_cell.length_c   1.000
_cell.angle_alpha   90.00
_cell.angle_beta   90.00
_cell.angle_gamma   90.00
#
_symmetry.space_group_name_H-M   'P 1'
#
loop_
_entity.id
_entity.type
_entity.pdbx_description
1 polymer ?
#
loop_
_entity_poly.entity_id
_entity_poly.type
_entity_poly.pdbx_seq_one_letter_code
_entity_poly.pdbx_strand_id
1 'polypeptide(L)'
;KKVIVSGIIFVLCCILGYSDSFAFWQNVLTYEGESIYNYLQVSENDRRVALSTNVLFGVQSVYMKEDGLTGMYYDYAMAAPLMVPEKNTDEMDVLILGMGTGTYATQCKKYFGNMNMEGVEIDEKITDLSRKYFSLPNNVNVTTYDGRAFLQAEQKKYDVIMVDAYQDITIPFQMSSVEFFTMVREHLTEKGVMVVNMNMRGSGEGNINQYLSDTISSVFGNVYTVDVNGSTNRELFASTNADMMNVFQSNMQRLTDPQLQTLMRQVAENSERYEAGNYIMTDDKAPVELLGMRVIDQIIQEEVAYYKKIYEREGIQGLLEEL
;
A
#
# COMPACT_ATOMS: atom_id res chain seq x y z
N LYS A 1 -48.48 22.11 19.00
CA LYS A 1 -47.32 22.76 18.31
C LYS A 1 -46.08 21.86 18.30
N LYS A 2 -45.50 21.46 19.44
CA LYS A 2 -44.30 20.61 19.49
C LYS A 2 -44.45 19.26 18.76
N VAL A 3 -45.56 18.55 18.95
CA VAL A 3 -45.85 17.26 18.28
C VAL A 3 -45.94 17.38 16.76
N ILE A 4 -46.52 18.47 16.25
CA ILE A 4 -46.64 18.73 14.81
C ILE A 4 -45.25 19.03 14.22
N VAL A 5 -44.44 19.84 14.91
CA VAL A 5 -43.06 20.14 14.49
C VAL A 5 -42.21 18.86 14.47
N SER A 6 -42.29 18.02 15.51
CA SER A 6 -41.58 16.73 15.54
C SER A 6 -42.03 15.79 14.41
N GLY A 7 -43.33 15.73 14.12
CA GLY A 7 -43.85 14.95 13.00
C GLY A 7 -43.35 15.44 11.64
N ILE A 8 -43.28 16.77 11.44
CA ILE A 8 -42.74 17.37 10.22
C ILE A 8 -41.24 17.07 10.08
N ILE A 9 -40.46 17.18 11.17
CA ILE A 9 -39.03 16.85 11.15
C ILE A 9 -38.83 15.37 10.83
N PHE A 10 -39.59 14.47 11.44
CA PHE A 10 -39.49 13.03 11.16
C PHE A 10 -39.80 12.72 9.69
N VAL A 11 -40.88 13.29 9.14
CA VAL A 11 -41.22 13.12 7.72
C VAL A 11 -40.15 13.71 6.81
N LEU A 12 -39.58 14.88 7.15
CA LEU A 12 -38.46 15.46 6.41
C LEU A 12 -37.21 14.57 6.49
N CYS A 13 -36.87 13.99 7.63
CA CYS A 13 -35.76 13.05 7.77
C CYS A 13 -36.00 11.77 6.95
N CYS A 14 -37.22 11.24 6.90
CA CYS A 14 -37.54 10.07 6.07
C CYS A 14 -37.53 10.39 4.57
N ILE A 15 -37.96 11.59 4.16
CA ILE A 15 -38.00 12.01 2.76
C ILE A 15 -36.62 12.44 2.26
N LEU A 16 -35.80 13.08 3.11
CA LEU A 16 -34.48 13.61 2.75
C LEU A 16 -33.34 12.63 3.06
N GLY A 17 -33.53 11.70 4.00
CA GLY A 17 -32.57 10.66 4.39
C GLY A 17 -32.69 9.38 3.55
N TYR A 18 -33.01 9.49 2.26
CA TYR A 18 -33.13 8.36 1.33
C TYR A 18 -31.78 7.95 0.70
N SER A 19 -30.72 8.73 0.97
CA SER A 19 -29.38 8.41 0.49
C SER A 19 -28.77 7.37 1.41
N ASP A 20 -28.66 6.14 0.90
CA ASP A 20 -27.89 5.06 1.54
C ASP A 20 -26.37 5.24 1.33
N SER A 21 -25.95 6.28 0.58
CA SER A 21 -24.54 6.60 0.35
C SER A 21 -23.89 7.18 1.61
N PHE A 22 -22.83 6.51 2.08
CA PHE A 22 -22.02 6.98 3.20
C PHE A 22 -21.08 8.12 2.80
N ALA A 23 -20.67 8.24 1.51
CA ALA A 23 -19.98 9.43 1.01
C ALA A 23 -20.93 10.47 0.41
N PHE A 24 -21.71 11.09 1.29
CA PHE A 24 -22.55 12.23 0.94
C PHE A 24 -21.78 13.42 0.32
N TRP A 25 -20.44 13.44 0.39
CA TRP A 25 -19.58 14.45 -0.21
C TRP A 25 -19.12 14.11 -1.64
N GLN A 26 -19.33 12.87 -2.13
CA GLN A 26 -18.86 12.42 -3.44
C GLN A 26 -20.02 12.02 -4.36
N ASN A 27 -20.39 12.93 -5.26
CA ASN A 27 -21.61 12.80 -6.06
C ASN A 27 -21.50 11.93 -7.33
N VAL A 28 -20.28 11.47 -7.68
CA VAL A 28 -20.03 10.67 -8.89
C VAL A 28 -19.17 9.47 -8.52
N LEU A 29 -19.83 8.39 -8.14
CA LEU A 29 -19.22 7.08 -7.89
C LEU A 29 -19.66 6.11 -8.98
N THR A 30 -18.69 5.34 -9.51
CA THR A 30 -18.95 4.26 -10.46
C THR A 30 -19.44 3.00 -9.72
N TYR A 31 -19.04 2.85 -8.46
CA TYR A 31 -19.50 1.81 -7.56
C TYR A 31 -19.43 2.28 -6.10
N GLU A 32 -20.40 1.84 -5.31
CA GLU A 32 -20.42 1.98 -3.85
C GLU A 32 -21.04 0.71 -3.25
N GLY A 33 -20.44 0.17 -2.19
CA GLY A 33 -20.97 -1.00 -1.50
C GLY A 33 -20.07 -1.47 -0.36
N GLU A 34 -20.42 -2.59 0.25
CA GLU A 34 -19.71 -3.13 1.42
C GLU A 34 -19.25 -4.56 1.16
N SER A 35 -18.11 -4.95 1.73
CA SER A 35 -17.66 -6.34 1.85
C SER A 35 -17.71 -6.79 3.32
N ILE A 36 -17.20 -7.99 3.60
CA ILE A 36 -17.03 -8.47 4.98
C ILE A 36 -15.99 -7.61 5.74
N TYR A 37 -15.06 -7.01 5.01
CA TYR A 37 -13.88 -6.34 5.56
C TYR A 37 -13.95 -4.82 5.46
N ASN A 38 -14.56 -4.29 4.39
CA ASN A 38 -14.45 -2.88 4.02
C ASN A 38 -15.75 -2.30 3.50
N TYR A 39 -15.96 -1.01 3.74
CA TYR A 39 -16.76 -0.18 2.85
C TYR A 39 -15.95 0.14 1.61
N LEU A 40 -16.53 0.09 0.41
CA LEU A 40 -15.82 0.15 -0.86
C LEU A 40 -16.42 1.21 -1.78
N GLN A 41 -15.58 2.06 -2.36
CA GLN A 41 -15.97 3.09 -3.33
C GLN A 41 -15.03 3.09 -4.53
N VAL A 42 -15.60 3.02 -5.73
CA VAL A 42 -14.85 3.19 -6.97
C VAL A 42 -15.28 4.49 -7.62
N SER A 43 -14.29 5.34 -7.89
CA SER A 43 -14.47 6.56 -8.67
C SER A 43 -13.63 6.49 -9.94
N GLU A 44 -14.16 7.05 -11.01
CA GLU A 44 -13.55 6.98 -12.33
C GLU A 44 -13.65 8.34 -13.02
N ASN A 45 -12.56 8.75 -13.64
CA ASN A 45 -12.54 9.88 -14.57
C ASN A 45 -11.84 9.47 -15.87
N ASP A 46 -11.64 10.40 -16.79
CA ASP A 46 -11.03 10.10 -18.10
C ASP A 46 -9.60 9.55 -18.01
N ARG A 47 -8.90 9.80 -16.88
CA ARG A 47 -7.48 9.50 -16.73
C ARG A 47 -7.19 8.32 -15.80
N ARG A 48 -8.00 8.12 -14.76
CA ARG A 48 -7.75 7.12 -13.71
C ARG A 48 -9.02 6.53 -13.13
N VAL A 49 -8.86 5.36 -12.53
CA VAL A 49 -9.83 4.70 -11.64
C VAL A 49 -9.21 4.65 -10.25
N ALA A 50 -9.97 4.99 -9.22
CA ALA A 50 -9.49 4.97 -7.84
C ALA A 50 -10.43 4.17 -6.95
N LEU A 51 -9.84 3.35 -6.06
CA LEU A 51 -10.53 2.66 -4.98
C LEU A 51 -10.29 3.42 -3.68
N SER A 52 -11.37 3.71 -2.96
CA SER A 52 -11.36 4.21 -1.59
C SER A 52 -12.11 3.24 -0.69
N THR A 53 -11.69 3.12 0.56
CA THR A 53 -12.34 2.28 1.57
C THR A 53 -12.81 3.11 2.77
N ASN A 54 -13.38 2.49 3.80
CA ASN A 54 -13.69 3.15 5.09
C ASN A 54 -12.45 3.65 5.85
N VAL A 55 -11.25 3.36 5.37
CA VAL A 55 -10.01 3.80 5.98
C VAL A 55 -9.84 5.30 5.81
N LEU A 56 -9.55 5.97 6.93
CA LEU A 56 -9.30 7.40 6.96
C LEU A 56 -8.11 7.77 6.07
N PHE A 57 -8.29 8.80 5.24
CA PHE A 57 -7.33 9.42 4.34
C PHE A 57 -7.00 8.67 3.03
N GLY A 58 -7.05 9.42 1.93
CA GLY A 58 -6.48 9.02 0.65
C GLY A 58 -7.29 8.02 -0.18
N VAL A 59 -6.70 7.65 -1.30
CA VAL A 59 -7.15 6.56 -2.16
C VAL A 59 -6.29 5.34 -1.84
N GLN A 60 -6.92 4.17 -1.68
CA GLN A 60 -6.19 2.94 -1.35
C GLN A 60 -5.58 2.28 -2.57
N SER A 61 -6.13 2.57 -3.75
CA SER A 61 -5.52 2.13 -4.99
C SER A 61 -5.88 3.02 -6.16
N VAL A 62 -4.98 3.10 -7.13
CA VAL A 62 -5.15 3.89 -8.36
C VAL A 62 -4.74 3.04 -9.54
N TYR A 63 -5.56 3.04 -10.59
CA TYR A 63 -5.24 2.53 -11.90
C TYR A 63 -5.25 3.68 -12.91
N MET A 64 -4.18 3.79 -13.70
CA MET A 64 -4.07 4.77 -14.77
C MET A 64 -4.56 4.16 -16.07
N LYS A 65 -5.54 4.80 -16.71
CA LYS A 65 -6.08 4.34 -18.01
C LYS A 65 -5.12 4.60 -19.15
N GLU A 66 -4.37 5.69 -19.05
CA GLU A 66 -3.33 6.05 -20.00
C GLU A 66 -2.00 5.38 -19.65
N ASP A 67 -1.16 5.24 -20.67
CA ASP A 67 0.14 4.65 -20.45
C ASP A 67 1.08 5.59 -19.68
N GLY A 68 1.37 5.24 -18.42
CA GLY A 68 2.52 5.77 -17.68
C GLY A 68 2.68 5.19 -16.28
N LEU A 69 3.58 5.80 -15.51
CA LEU A 69 3.73 5.59 -14.08
C LEU A 69 2.52 6.17 -13.33
N THR A 70 2.18 5.55 -12.20
CA THR A 70 1.09 6.02 -11.31
C THR A 70 1.49 7.26 -10.49
N GLY A 71 2.79 7.45 -10.27
CA GLY A 71 3.33 8.42 -9.31
C GLY A 71 3.21 7.97 -7.85
N MET A 72 2.83 6.70 -7.61
CA MET A 72 2.59 6.12 -6.29
C MET A 72 3.62 5.03 -5.97
N TYR A 73 3.55 4.49 -4.76
CA TYR A 73 4.49 3.51 -4.23
C TYR A 73 4.64 2.25 -5.10
N TYR A 74 3.60 1.84 -5.83
CA TYR A 74 3.65 0.72 -6.78
C TYR A 74 4.80 0.85 -7.79
N ASP A 75 5.08 2.07 -8.23
CA ASP A 75 6.14 2.32 -9.20
C ASP A 75 7.53 2.18 -8.59
N TYR A 76 7.67 2.52 -7.31
CA TYR A 76 8.92 2.34 -6.55
C TYR A 76 9.15 0.85 -6.27
N ALA A 77 8.10 0.11 -5.92
CA ALA A 77 8.14 -1.33 -5.70
C ALA A 77 8.60 -2.13 -6.93
N MET A 78 8.50 -1.57 -8.14
CA MET A 78 9.04 -2.18 -9.37
C MET A 78 10.57 -2.27 -9.39
N ALA A 79 11.28 -1.68 -8.42
CA ALA A 79 12.71 -1.91 -8.24
C ALA A 79 13.03 -3.35 -7.76
N ALA A 80 12.11 -4.03 -7.06
CA ALA A 80 12.37 -5.35 -6.49
C ALA A 80 12.69 -6.43 -7.55
N PRO A 81 11.95 -6.58 -8.67
CA PRO A 81 12.36 -7.47 -9.76
C PRO A 81 13.75 -7.17 -10.31
N LEU A 82 14.17 -5.91 -10.33
CA LEU A 82 15.47 -5.51 -10.85
C LEU A 82 16.63 -5.80 -9.87
N MET A 83 16.33 -6.04 -8.60
CA MET A 83 17.29 -6.45 -7.57
C MET A 83 17.59 -7.97 -7.60
N VAL A 84 16.81 -8.76 -8.35
CA VAL A 84 17.02 -10.21 -8.51
C VAL A 84 18.06 -10.45 -9.62
N PRO A 85 19.16 -11.19 -9.35
CA PRO A 85 20.20 -11.45 -10.34
C PRO A 85 19.86 -12.62 -11.26
N GLU A 86 20.61 -12.72 -12.36
CA GLU A 86 20.69 -13.93 -13.22
C GLU A 86 19.36 -14.41 -13.83
N LYS A 87 18.30 -13.60 -13.78
CA LYS A 87 16.98 -13.93 -14.31
C LYS A 87 16.36 -12.72 -15.02
N ASN A 88 15.74 -12.93 -16.17
CA ASN A 88 14.97 -11.88 -16.84
C ASN A 88 13.64 -11.70 -16.11
N THR A 89 13.13 -10.48 -16.09
CA THR A 89 11.92 -10.16 -15.32
C THR A 89 10.68 -10.92 -15.79
N ASP A 90 10.55 -11.20 -17.09
CA ASP A 90 9.45 -11.95 -17.68
C ASP A 90 9.43 -13.44 -17.30
N GLU A 91 10.53 -13.97 -16.77
CA GLU A 91 10.63 -15.35 -16.29
C GLU A 91 10.39 -15.47 -14.77
N MET A 92 10.29 -14.35 -14.06
CA MET A 92 10.21 -14.32 -12.59
C MET A 92 8.85 -14.76 -12.07
N ASP A 93 8.89 -15.50 -10.96
CA ASP A 93 7.73 -15.83 -10.14
C ASP A 93 7.55 -14.76 -9.06
N VAL A 94 6.41 -14.07 -9.08
CA VAL A 94 6.07 -12.99 -8.14
C VAL A 94 4.81 -13.33 -7.35
N LEU A 95 4.90 -13.24 -6.03
CA LEU A 95 3.75 -13.31 -5.13
C LEU A 95 3.41 -11.92 -4.61
N ILE A 96 2.13 -11.57 -4.59
CA ILE A 96 1.63 -10.33 -3.98
C ILE A 96 0.68 -10.69 -2.85
N LEU A 97 1.08 -10.42 -1.61
CA LEU A 97 0.25 -10.58 -0.42
C LEU A 97 -0.49 -9.26 -0.18
N GLY A 98 -1.82 -9.27 -0.39
CA GLY A 98 -2.62 -8.06 -0.53
C GLY A 98 -2.62 -7.58 -1.98
N MET A 99 -3.29 -8.32 -2.88
CA MET A 99 -3.37 -7.95 -4.30
C MET A 99 -4.11 -6.61 -4.49
N GLY A 100 -5.11 -6.32 -3.65
CA GLY A 100 -5.95 -5.14 -3.80
C GLY A 100 -6.56 -5.07 -5.20
N THR A 101 -6.46 -3.91 -5.84
CA THR A 101 -6.94 -3.75 -7.24
C THR A 101 -5.96 -4.27 -8.29
N GLY A 102 -4.79 -4.74 -7.88
CA GLY A 102 -3.77 -5.29 -8.76
C GLY A 102 -2.96 -4.26 -9.55
N THR A 103 -2.86 -3.02 -9.04
CA THR A 103 -2.03 -1.97 -9.66
C THR A 103 -0.57 -2.40 -9.80
N TYR A 104 0.04 -2.96 -8.75
CA TYR A 104 1.43 -3.43 -8.81
C TYR A 104 1.61 -4.49 -9.91
N ALA A 105 0.75 -5.52 -9.93
CA ALA A 105 0.77 -6.56 -10.96
C ALA A 105 0.62 -5.96 -12.37
N THR A 106 -0.28 -4.98 -12.53
CA THR A 106 -0.52 -4.33 -13.82
C THR A 106 0.69 -3.51 -14.28
N GLN A 107 1.32 -2.76 -13.38
CA GLN A 107 2.54 -2.00 -13.66
C GLN A 107 3.72 -2.93 -14.02
N CYS A 108 3.94 -3.99 -13.23
CA CYS A 108 4.95 -4.99 -13.53
C CYS A 108 4.74 -5.60 -14.93
N LYS A 109 3.51 -6.01 -15.26
CA LYS A 109 3.24 -6.60 -16.58
C LYS A 109 3.50 -5.65 -17.74
N LYS A 110 3.17 -4.38 -17.53
CA LYS A 110 3.34 -3.33 -18.52
C LYS A 110 4.81 -3.02 -18.80
N TYR A 111 5.63 -2.91 -17.75
CA TYR A 111 7.02 -2.49 -17.89
C TYR A 111 8.01 -3.65 -18.05
N PHE A 112 7.66 -4.85 -17.58
CA PHE A 112 8.54 -6.02 -17.56
C PHE A 112 8.04 -7.20 -18.40
N GLY A 113 6.87 -7.07 -19.05
CA GLY A 113 6.30 -8.11 -19.90
C GLY A 113 5.51 -9.16 -19.12
N ASN A 114 5.34 -10.34 -19.68
CA ASN A 114 4.44 -11.36 -19.12
C ASN A 114 5.08 -12.14 -17.96
N MET A 115 5.31 -11.47 -16.83
CA MET A 115 5.79 -12.08 -15.58
C MET A 115 4.78 -13.11 -15.03
N ASN A 116 5.29 -14.15 -14.36
CA ASN A 116 4.48 -15.15 -13.67
C ASN A 116 4.05 -14.59 -12.31
N MET A 117 2.84 -14.02 -12.24
CA MET A 117 2.37 -13.35 -11.03
C MET A 117 1.12 -14.00 -10.47
N GLU A 118 1.09 -14.13 -9.15
CA GLU A 118 -0.10 -14.51 -8.38
C GLU A 118 -0.27 -13.63 -7.16
N GLY A 119 -1.51 -13.51 -6.70
CA GLY A 119 -1.88 -12.69 -5.57
C GLY A 119 -2.70 -13.43 -4.55
N VAL A 120 -2.66 -12.92 -3.34
CA VAL A 120 -3.56 -13.31 -2.26
C VAL A 120 -4.30 -12.05 -1.83
N GLU A 121 -5.63 -12.13 -1.77
CA GLU A 121 -6.49 -11.03 -1.34
C GLU A 121 -7.55 -11.59 -0.41
N ILE A 122 -7.72 -11.02 0.78
CA ILE A 122 -8.69 -11.55 1.74
C ILE A 122 -10.13 -11.14 1.36
N ASP A 123 -10.29 -10.02 0.67
CA ASP A 123 -11.56 -9.45 0.26
C ASP A 123 -11.91 -9.81 -1.20
N GLU A 124 -12.74 -10.84 -1.38
CA GLU A 124 -13.24 -11.28 -2.70
C GLU A 124 -13.86 -10.13 -3.50
N LYS A 125 -14.56 -9.20 -2.84
CA LYS A 125 -15.21 -8.08 -3.56
C LYS A 125 -14.17 -7.13 -4.15
N ILE A 126 -13.04 -6.91 -3.49
CA ILE A 126 -11.95 -6.11 -4.07
C ILE A 126 -11.39 -6.81 -5.30
N THR A 127 -11.25 -8.14 -5.25
CA THR A 127 -10.82 -8.93 -6.42
C THR A 127 -11.81 -8.79 -7.57
N ASP A 128 -13.12 -8.86 -7.33
CA ASP A 128 -14.14 -8.64 -8.38
C ASP A 128 -14.06 -7.24 -8.99
N LEU A 129 -13.91 -6.21 -8.14
CA LEU A 129 -13.76 -4.82 -8.58
C LEU A 129 -12.48 -4.65 -9.39
N SER A 130 -11.37 -5.31 -9.02
CA SER A 130 -10.09 -5.25 -9.73
C SER A 130 -10.23 -5.68 -11.20
N ARG A 131 -11.01 -6.74 -11.46
CA ARG A 131 -11.29 -7.24 -12.80
C ARG A 131 -12.23 -6.32 -13.57
N LYS A 132 -13.24 -5.82 -12.88
CA LYS A 132 -14.31 -5.04 -13.49
C LYS A 132 -13.88 -3.61 -13.87
N TYR A 133 -13.07 -2.98 -13.03
CA TYR A 133 -12.76 -1.54 -13.14
C TYR A 133 -11.27 -1.22 -13.26
N PHE A 134 -10.35 -2.08 -12.81
CA PHE A 134 -8.91 -1.79 -12.75
C PHE A 134 -8.08 -2.60 -13.76
N SER A 135 -8.74 -3.28 -14.69
CA SER A 135 -8.11 -4.02 -15.80
C SER A 135 -7.10 -5.10 -15.35
N LEU A 136 -7.25 -5.66 -14.15
CA LEU A 136 -6.37 -6.73 -13.68
C LEU A 136 -6.38 -7.90 -14.69
N PRO A 137 -5.24 -8.30 -15.29
CA PRO A 137 -5.23 -9.29 -16.37
C PRO A 137 -5.65 -10.69 -15.93
N ASN A 138 -6.61 -11.32 -16.63
CA ASN A 138 -7.23 -12.60 -16.25
C ASN A 138 -6.25 -13.76 -15.99
N ASN A 139 -5.03 -13.68 -16.51
CA ASN A 139 -3.98 -14.67 -16.29
C ASN A 139 -3.13 -14.43 -15.01
N VAL A 140 -3.41 -13.38 -14.24
CA VAL A 140 -2.90 -13.24 -12.86
C VAL A 140 -3.84 -14.02 -11.96
N ASN A 141 -3.38 -15.07 -11.30
CA ASN A 141 -4.23 -15.81 -10.36
C ASN A 141 -4.35 -15.02 -9.06
N VAL A 142 -5.58 -14.90 -8.52
CA VAL A 142 -5.81 -14.27 -7.22
C VAL A 142 -6.54 -15.26 -6.35
N THR A 143 -5.92 -15.65 -5.24
CA THR A 143 -6.49 -16.57 -4.26
C THR A 143 -7.17 -15.75 -3.17
N THR A 144 -8.46 -15.97 -2.96
CA THR A 144 -9.19 -15.31 -1.88
C THR A 144 -8.88 -15.97 -0.54
N TYR A 145 -7.90 -15.44 0.21
CA TYR A 145 -7.45 -16.02 1.47
C TYR A 145 -6.65 -15.04 2.32
N ASP A 146 -6.36 -15.41 3.57
CA ASP A 146 -5.40 -14.69 4.41
C ASP A 146 -3.97 -14.94 3.91
N GLY A 147 -3.16 -13.89 3.79
CA GLY A 147 -1.81 -13.97 3.22
C GLY A 147 -0.85 -14.84 4.03
N ARG A 148 -0.94 -14.80 5.36
CA ARG A 148 -0.12 -15.65 6.23
C ARG A 148 -0.57 -17.11 6.16
N ALA A 149 -1.87 -17.36 6.21
CA ALA A 149 -2.42 -18.70 6.08
C ALA A 149 -2.12 -19.32 4.71
N PHE A 150 -2.09 -18.50 3.64
CA PHE A 150 -1.68 -18.93 2.31
C PHE A 150 -0.24 -19.44 2.32
N LEU A 151 0.70 -18.65 2.86
CA LEU A 151 2.11 -19.07 2.96
C LEU A 151 2.31 -20.33 3.81
N GLN A 152 1.45 -20.61 4.80
CA GLN A 152 1.53 -21.86 5.56
C GLN A 152 1.14 -23.10 4.73
N ALA A 153 0.25 -22.92 3.74
CA ALA A 153 -0.24 -24.00 2.89
C ALA A 153 0.58 -24.16 1.60
N GLU A 154 1.21 -23.09 1.13
CA GLU A 154 2.02 -23.05 -0.09
C GLU A 154 3.43 -23.64 0.15
N GLN A 155 4.05 -24.16 -0.91
CA GLN A 155 5.43 -24.65 -0.89
C GLN A 155 6.30 -24.01 -1.99
N LYS A 156 5.67 -23.35 -2.97
CA LYS A 156 6.33 -22.63 -4.06
C LYS A 156 7.27 -21.56 -3.52
N LYS A 157 8.41 -21.39 -4.22
CA LYS A 157 9.34 -20.29 -3.98
C LYS A 157 9.15 -19.20 -5.04
N TYR A 158 9.40 -17.96 -4.65
CA TYR A 158 9.19 -16.78 -5.48
C TYR A 158 10.47 -15.96 -5.58
N ASP A 159 10.70 -15.34 -6.73
CA ASP A 159 11.82 -14.41 -6.91
C ASP A 159 11.53 -13.07 -6.23
N VAL A 160 10.27 -12.66 -6.23
CA VAL A 160 9.79 -11.46 -5.54
C VAL A 160 8.55 -11.78 -4.73
N ILE A 161 8.52 -11.32 -3.48
CA ILE A 161 7.31 -11.30 -2.66
C ILE A 161 7.02 -9.84 -2.28
N MET A 162 5.90 -9.32 -2.77
CA MET A 162 5.36 -8.02 -2.33
C MET A 162 4.43 -8.23 -1.15
N VAL A 163 4.70 -7.53 -0.05
CA VAL A 163 3.79 -7.42 1.09
C VAL A 163 3.12 -6.05 1.02
N ASP A 164 1.86 -6.06 0.57
CA ASP A 164 0.99 -4.89 0.44
C ASP A 164 -0.38 -5.17 1.09
N ALA A 165 -0.34 -5.79 2.27
CA ALA A 165 -1.53 -6.17 3.02
C ALA A 165 -1.78 -5.16 4.13
N TYR A 166 -2.85 -4.38 3.97
CA TYR A 166 -3.31 -3.42 4.96
C TYR A 166 -4.64 -3.85 5.56
N GLN A 167 -4.75 -3.71 6.88
CA GLN A 167 -6.01 -3.71 7.58
C GLN A 167 -6.13 -2.37 8.31
N ASP A 168 -7.17 -1.63 7.97
CA ASP A 168 -7.28 -0.21 8.30
C ASP A 168 -6.06 0.58 7.77
N ILE A 169 -5.28 1.16 8.68
CA ILE A 169 -4.18 2.09 8.39
C ILE A 169 -2.80 1.44 8.41
N THR A 170 -2.68 0.20 8.88
CA THR A 170 -1.40 -0.49 9.13
C THR A 170 -1.41 -1.93 8.63
N ILE A 171 -0.22 -2.52 8.50
CA ILE A 171 -0.07 -3.96 8.30
C ILE A 171 -0.66 -4.67 9.52
N PRO A 172 -1.51 -5.70 9.35
CA PRO A 172 -2.12 -6.40 10.47
C PRO A 172 -1.05 -7.13 11.31
N PHE A 173 -1.32 -7.30 12.61
CA PHE A 173 -0.30 -7.80 13.56
C PHE A 173 0.25 -9.16 13.14
N GLN A 174 -0.60 -10.04 12.61
CA GLN A 174 -0.20 -11.37 12.18
C GLN A 174 0.77 -11.35 10.99
N MET A 175 0.88 -10.24 10.25
CA MET A 175 1.82 -10.05 9.15
C MET A 175 2.95 -9.06 9.49
N SER A 176 3.16 -8.79 10.77
CA SER A 176 4.13 -7.79 11.25
C SER A 176 5.22 -8.38 12.16
N SER A 177 5.29 -9.71 12.30
CA SER A 177 6.16 -10.39 13.27
C SER A 177 7.40 -11.03 12.63
N VAL A 178 8.42 -11.32 13.45
CA VAL A 178 9.59 -12.13 13.05
C VAL A 178 9.16 -13.45 12.43
N GLU A 179 8.15 -14.12 13.00
CA GLU A 179 7.63 -15.40 12.52
C GLU A 179 7.05 -15.28 11.11
N PHE A 180 6.28 -14.22 10.85
CA PHE A 180 5.75 -13.96 9.52
C PHE A 180 6.86 -13.66 8.50
N PHE A 181 7.77 -12.73 8.82
CA PHE A 181 8.85 -12.40 7.88
C PHE A 181 9.82 -13.56 7.66
N THR A 182 9.99 -14.44 8.66
CA THR A 182 10.72 -15.70 8.49
C THR A 182 10.04 -16.62 7.47
N MET A 183 8.70 -16.73 7.55
CA MET A 183 7.91 -17.48 6.57
C MET A 183 8.03 -16.88 5.16
N VAL A 184 8.00 -15.55 5.04
CA VAL A 184 8.23 -14.87 3.75
C VAL A 184 9.62 -15.18 3.21
N ARG A 185 10.67 -15.06 4.04
CA ARG A 185 12.05 -15.42 3.66
C ARG A 185 12.14 -16.86 3.20
N GLU A 186 11.50 -17.78 3.89
CA GLU A 186 11.48 -19.18 3.51
C GLU A 186 10.83 -19.39 2.14
N HIS A 187 9.84 -18.58 1.75
CA HIS A 187 9.19 -18.63 0.44
C HIS A 187 9.90 -17.85 -0.66
N LEU A 188 10.98 -17.15 -0.37
CA LEU A 188 11.83 -16.55 -1.39
C LEU A 188 12.80 -17.59 -1.98
N THR A 189 13.19 -17.39 -3.24
CA THR A 189 14.38 -18.04 -3.80
C THR A 189 15.64 -17.52 -3.09
N GLU A 190 16.77 -18.23 -3.21
CA GLU A 190 18.01 -17.92 -2.48
C GLU A 190 18.48 -16.46 -2.64
N LYS A 191 18.23 -15.87 -3.81
CA LYS A 191 18.56 -14.48 -4.16
C LYS A 191 17.31 -13.61 -4.38
N GLY A 192 16.16 -14.08 -3.92
CA GLY A 192 14.88 -13.38 -4.05
C GLY A 192 14.83 -12.13 -3.17
N VAL A 193 13.85 -11.27 -3.46
CA VAL A 193 13.68 -9.97 -2.83
C VAL A 193 12.26 -9.86 -2.27
N MET A 194 12.16 -9.54 -0.99
CA MET A 194 10.91 -9.06 -0.42
C MET A 194 10.84 -7.55 -0.63
N VAL A 195 9.67 -7.05 -1.00
CA VAL A 195 9.35 -5.63 -0.97
C VAL A 195 8.12 -5.41 -0.10
N VAL A 196 8.15 -4.40 0.75
CA VAL A 196 7.07 -4.06 1.68
C VAL A 196 6.72 -2.60 1.51
N ASN A 197 5.46 -2.33 1.20
CA ASN A 197 4.92 -0.98 1.27
C ASN A 197 4.63 -0.64 2.73
N MET A 198 5.28 0.41 3.24
CA MET A 198 5.04 0.93 4.57
C MET A 198 4.51 2.36 4.49
N ASN A 199 3.22 2.54 4.75
CA ASN A 199 2.56 3.81 4.92
C ASN A 199 2.85 4.43 6.31
N MET A 200 2.40 5.67 6.51
CA MET A 200 2.47 6.41 7.75
C MET A 200 3.89 6.61 8.27
N ARG A 201 4.79 7.10 7.40
CA ARG A 201 6.14 7.51 7.79
C ARG A 201 6.09 8.51 8.95
N GLY A 202 6.39 8.03 10.15
CA GLY A 202 6.52 8.83 11.36
C GLY A 202 7.94 9.36 11.53
N SER A 203 8.08 10.55 12.10
CA SER A 203 9.39 11.17 12.40
C SER A 203 9.88 10.90 13.84
N GLY A 204 9.01 10.41 14.72
CA GLY A 204 9.35 10.08 16.11
C GLY A 204 10.02 8.72 16.28
N GLU A 205 10.88 8.58 17.29
CA GLU A 205 11.50 7.30 17.67
C GLU A 205 10.43 6.28 18.13
N GLY A 206 10.61 5.01 17.77
CA GLY A 206 9.71 3.92 18.15
C GLY A 206 8.37 3.92 17.39
N ASN A 207 8.34 4.54 16.20
CA ASN A 207 7.16 4.50 15.33
C ASN A 207 6.99 3.14 14.64
N ILE A 208 5.81 2.89 14.06
CA ILE A 208 5.48 1.61 13.42
C ILE A 208 6.44 1.22 12.29
N ASN A 209 6.90 2.18 11.48
CA ASN A 209 7.86 1.92 10.40
C ASN A 209 9.20 1.44 10.96
N GLN A 210 9.64 1.98 12.09
CA GLN A 210 10.87 1.54 12.76
C GLN A 210 10.71 0.11 13.32
N TYR A 211 9.58 -0.20 13.97
CA TYR A 211 9.31 -1.56 14.45
C TYR A 211 9.27 -2.58 13.31
N LEU A 212 8.62 -2.25 12.20
CA LEU A 212 8.58 -3.12 11.01
C LEU A 212 9.99 -3.30 10.43
N SER A 213 10.73 -2.21 10.26
CA SER A 213 12.08 -2.25 9.68
C SER A 213 13.06 -3.04 10.55
N ASP A 214 13.06 -2.83 11.87
CA ASP A 214 13.88 -3.58 12.83
C ASP A 214 13.52 -5.07 12.83
N THR A 215 12.23 -5.38 12.81
CA THR A 215 11.74 -6.77 12.75
C THR A 215 12.18 -7.46 11.46
N ILE A 216 12.04 -6.81 10.31
CA ILE A 216 12.48 -7.34 9.01
C ILE A 216 14.01 -7.52 8.99
N SER A 217 14.77 -6.54 9.50
CA SER A 217 16.23 -6.63 9.60
C SER A 217 16.73 -7.71 10.56
N SER A 218 15.90 -8.19 11.49
CA SER A 218 16.24 -9.37 12.30
C SER A 218 16.20 -10.69 11.51
N VAL A 219 15.50 -10.70 10.36
CA VAL A 219 15.31 -11.88 9.50
C VAL A 219 16.17 -11.82 8.23
N PHE A 220 16.37 -10.63 7.67
CA PHE A 220 17.11 -10.38 6.43
C PHE A 220 18.41 -9.61 6.68
N GLY A 221 19.50 -10.04 6.03
CA GLY A 221 20.82 -9.42 6.21
C GLY A 221 21.03 -8.11 5.43
N ASN A 222 20.21 -7.85 4.42
CA ASN A 222 20.31 -6.66 3.57
C ASN A 222 18.94 -6.03 3.45
N VAL A 223 18.79 -4.86 4.04
CA VAL A 223 17.54 -4.09 4.09
C VAL A 223 17.81 -2.67 3.66
N TYR A 224 17.01 -2.17 2.72
CA TYR A 224 17.13 -0.84 2.16
C TYR A 224 15.75 -0.20 2.11
N THR A 225 15.68 1.09 2.38
CA THR A 225 14.43 1.84 2.35
C THR A 225 14.53 3.01 1.38
N VAL A 226 13.42 3.33 0.74
CA VAL A 226 13.28 4.53 -0.09
C VAL A 226 11.96 5.21 0.21
N ASP A 227 12.01 6.54 0.37
CA ASP A 227 10.82 7.34 0.58
C ASP A 227 10.14 7.66 -0.75
N VAL A 228 8.81 7.47 -0.79
CA VAL A 228 8.00 7.74 -1.98
C VAL A 228 7.66 9.23 -2.00
N ASN A 229 8.14 9.94 -3.02
CA ASN A 229 8.02 11.40 -3.08
C ASN A 229 6.56 11.85 -3.17
N GLY A 230 6.20 12.90 -2.44
CA GLY A 230 4.83 13.41 -2.40
C GLY A 230 3.82 12.54 -1.62
N SER A 231 4.30 11.56 -0.84
CA SER A 231 3.44 10.70 -0.01
C SER A 231 4.06 10.40 1.36
N THR A 232 3.29 9.72 2.22
CA THR A 232 3.75 9.16 3.50
C THR A 232 4.25 7.72 3.38
N ASN A 233 4.33 7.18 2.16
CA ASN A 233 4.79 5.82 1.90
C ASN A 233 6.32 5.74 1.87
N ARG A 234 6.82 4.61 2.36
CA ARG A 234 8.21 4.17 2.28
C ARG A 234 8.21 2.73 1.78
N GLU A 235 8.94 2.48 0.72
CA GLU A 235 9.20 1.12 0.27
C GLU A 235 10.43 0.57 1.01
N LEU A 236 10.33 -0.67 1.48
CA LEU A 236 11.43 -1.41 2.08
C LEU A 236 11.72 -2.64 1.23
N PHE A 237 12.98 -2.78 0.82
CA PHE A 237 13.50 -3.95 0.11
C PHE A 237 14.36 -4.78 1.03
N ALA A 238 14.14 -6.09 1.07
CA ALA A 238 14.87 -7.02 1.92
C ALA A 238 15.33 -8.25 1.15
N SER A 239 16.59 -8.64 1.31
CA SER A 239 17.14 -9.86 0.70
C SER A 239 18.27 -10.46 1.55
N THR A 240 18.48 -11.77 1.38
CA THR A 240 19.69 -12.48 1.83
C THR A 240 20.89 -12.18 0.93
N ASN A 241 20.66 -11.71 -0.30
CA ASN A 241 21.72 -11.37 -1.24
C ASN A 241 22.33 -9.99 -0.94
N ALA A 242 23.61 -9.98 -0.52
CA ALA A 242 24.34 -8.74 -0.23
C ALA A 242 24.63 -7.87 -1.47
N ASP A 243 24.52 -8.45 -2.67
CA ASP A 243 24.82 -7.75 -3.91
C ASP A 243 23.58 -7.09 -4.56
N MET A 244 22.41 -7.14 -3.91
CA MET A 244 21.13 -6.76 -4.54
C MET A 244 21.11 -5.33 -5.11
N MET A 245 21.82 -4.38 -4.49
CA MET A 245 21.89 -3.00 -4.98
C MET A 245 22.81 -2.85 -6.21
N ASN A 246 23.90 -3.62 -6.30
CA ASN A 246 24.76 -3.62 -7.49
C ASN A 246 24.04 -4.30 -8.66
N VAL A 247 23.28 -5.36 -8.36
CA VAL A 247 22.40 -6.03 -9.32
C VAL A 247 21.34 -5.05 -9.84
N PHE A 248 20.69 -4.31 -8.93
CA PHE A 248 19.72 -3.28 -9.30
C PHE A 248 20.30 -2.21 -10.23
N GLN A 249 21.46 -1.63 -9.87
CA GLN A 249 22.16 -0.64 -10.69
C GLN A 249 22.56 -1.18 -12.07
N SER A 250 22.87 -2.47 -12.17
CA SER A 250 23.23 -3.12 -13.43
C SER A 250 21.99 -3.41 -14.30
N ASN A 251 20.93 -3.91 -13.69
CA ASN A 251 19.69 -4.27 -14.38
C ASN A 251 18.91 -3.04 -14.84
N MET A 252 18.89 -1.94 -14.07
CA MET A 252 18.21 -0.70 -14.47
C MET A 252 18.77 -0.06 -15.76
N GLN A 253 20.04 -0.35 -16.10
CA GLN A 253 20.66 0.13 -17.35
C GLN A 253 20.10 -0.55 -18.60
N ARG A 254 19.47 -1.73 -18.43
CA ARG A 254 18.86 -2.50 -19.53
C ARG A 254 17.41 -2.08 -19.81
N LEU A 255 16.84 -1.21 -18.98
CA LEU A 255 15.49 -0.70 -19.17
C LEU A 255 15.40 0.15 -20.43
N THR A 256 14.35 -0.08 -21.22
CA THR A 256 14.10 0.61 -22.48
C THR A 256 13.11 1.77 -22.31
N ASP A 257 12.22 1.71 -21.31
CA ASP A 257 11.29 2.80 -21.02
C ASP A 257 11.99 3.96 -20.29
N PRO A 258 12.00 5.18 -20.85
CA PRO A 258 12.70 6.31 -20.25
C PRO A 258 12.11 6.77 -18.90
N GLN A 259 10.78 6.70 -18.72
CA GLN A 259 10.15 7.14 -17.47
C GLN A 259 10.50 6.19 -16.34
N LEU A 260 10.40 4.88 -16.59
CA LEU A 260 10.80 3.87 -15.62
C LEU A 260 12.30 3.96 -15.32
N GLN A 261 13.15 4.12 -16.33
CA GLN A 261 14.60 4.25 -16.10
C GLN A 261 14.93 5.47 -15.22
N THR A 262 14.28 6.61 -15.46
CA THR A 262 14.45 7.81 -14.62
C THR A 262 14.01 7.54 -13.19
N LEU A 263 12.85 6.91 -12.98
CA LEU A 263 12.37 6.58 -11.65
C LEU A 263 13.31 5.59 -10.95
N MET A 264 13.73 4.52 -11.62
CA MET A 264 14.64 3.52 -11.03
C MET A 264 15.98 4.12 -10.65
N ARG A 265 16.48 5.11 -11.40
CA ARG A 265 17.66 5.89 -11.01
C ARG A 265 17.41 6.69 -9.73
N GLN A 266 16.26 7.37 -9.63
CA GLN A 266 15.88 8.08 -8.41
C GLN A 266 15.73 7.14 -7.22
N VAL A 267 15.17 5.94 -7.42
CA VAL A 267 15.08 4.92 -6.38
C VAL A 267 16.48 4.50 -5.95
N ALA A 268 17.40 4.22 -6.88
CA ALA A 268 18.77 3.83 -6.56
C ALA A 268 19.55 4.94 -5.81
N GLU A 269 19.37 6.20 -6.20
CA GLU A 269 20.04 7.36 -5.58
C GLU A 269 19.52 7.67 -4.18
N ASN A 270 18.22 7.47 -3.93
CA ASN A 270 17.58 7.79 -2.64
C ASN A 270 17.36 6.55 -1.75
N SER A 271 17.80 5.37 -2.17
CA SER A 271 17.75 4.16 -1.35
C SER A 271 18.83 4.23 -0.29
N GLU A 272 18.43 4.11 0.96
CA GLU A 272 19.32 4.09 2.11
C GLU A 272 19.38 2.69 2.71
N ARG A 273 20.58 2.22 3.05
CA ARG A 273 20.72 0.98 3.80
C ARG A 273 20.17 1.20 5.22
N TYR A 274 19.26 0.34 5.65
CA TYR A 274 18.68 0.42 6.97
C TYR A 274 19.61 -0.19 8.02
N GLU A 275 19.82 0.52 9.12
CA GLU A 275 20.57 0.04 10.29
C GLU A 275 19.60 -0.51 11.33
N ALA A 276 19.74 -1.80 11.64
CA ALA A 276 18.83 -2.49 12.55
C ALA A 276 18.89 -1.93 13.98
N GLY A 277 17.72 -1.54 14.50
CA GLY A 277 17.52 -1.23 15.91
C GLY A 277 17.07 -2.44 16.72
N ASN A 278 16.35 -2.18 17.82
CA ASN A 278 15.93 -3.18 18.80
C ASN A 278 14.39 -3.27 18.97
N TYR A 279 13.63 -2.59 18.12
CA TYR A 279 12.16 -2.58 18.17
C TYR A 279 11.59 -3.81 17.45
N ILE A 280 11.66 -4.97 18.09
CA ILE A 280 11.24 -6.26 17.50
C ILE A 280 9.80 -6.60 17.85
N MET A 281 9.04 -7.00 16.83
CA MET A 281 7.70 -7.57 16.96
C MET A 281 7.72 -9.08 16.80
N THR A 282 7.05 -9.79 17.71
CA THR A 282 6.81 -11.24 17.63
C THR A 282 5.31 -11.51 17.64
N ASP A 283 4.90 -12.73 17.31
CA ASP A 283 3.48 -13.13 17.42
C ASP A 283 2.89 -12.88 18.82
N ASP A 284 3.71 -13.05 19.88
CA ASP A 284 3.30 -12.77 21.27
C ASP A 284 3.28 -11.27 21.60
N LYS A 285 3.94 -10.43 20.79
CA LYS A 285 4.12 -8.99 21.07
C LYS A 285 4.29 -8.18 19.78
N ALA A 286 3.16 -7.78 19.20
CA ALA A 286 3.10 -6.88 18.04
C ALA A 286 1.98 -5.83 18.23
N PRO A 287 2.22 -4.72 18.98
CA PRO A 287 1.19 -3.73 19.29
C PRO A 287 0.94 -2.77 18.12
N VAL A 288 0.70 -3.29 16.93
CA VAL A 288 0.65 -2.52 15.67
C VAL A 288 -0.44 -1.45 15.68
N GLU A 289 -1.61 -1.75 16.27
CA GLU A 289 -2.74 -0.82 16.32
C GLU A 289 -2.44 0.38 17.22
N LEU A 290 -1.77 0.13 18.36
CA LEU A 290 -1.37 1.19 19.28
C LEU A 290 -0.30 2.09 18.65
N LEU A 291 0.67 1.49 17.95
CA LEU A 291 1.72 2.24 17.26
C LEU A 291 1.16 3.05 16.09
N GLY A 292 0.26 2.45 15.29
CA GLY A 292 -0.45 3.13 14.21
C GLY A 292 -1.25 4.33 14.71
N MET A 293 -2.03 4.17 15.78
CA MET A 293 -2.82 5.26 16.36
C MET A 293 -1.95 6.44 16.81
N ARG A 294 -0.77 6.19 17.42
CA ARG A 294 0.16 7.26 17.81
C ARG A 294 0.67 8.06 16.62
N VAL A 295 0.91 7.39 15.49
CA VAL A 295 1.35 8.08 14.27
C VAL A 295 0.21 8.90 13.67
N ILE A 296 -1.04 8.42 13.71
CA ILE A 296 -2.19 9.26 13.33
C ILE A 296 -2.24 10.52 14.20
N ASP A 297 -2.19 10.35 15.52
CA ASP A 297 -2.28 11.49 16.44
C ASP A 297 -1.20 12.54 16.13
N GLN A 298 0.00 12.08 15.77
CA GLN A 298 1.08 12.96 15.33
C GLN A 298 0.76 13.65 14.00
N ILE A 299 0.31 12.92 12.98
CA ILE A 299 -0.04 13.49 11.67
C ILE A 299 -1.16 14.54 11.82
N ILE A 300 -2.21 14.22 12.58
CA ILE A 300 -3.31 15.16 12.88
C ILE A 300 -2.77 16.40 13.59
N GLN A 301 -1.89 16.23 14.58
CA GLN A 301 -1.29 17.38 15.28
C GLN A 301 -0.47 18.26 14.33
N GLU A 302 0.29 17.68 13.41
CA GLU A 302 1.11 18.42 12.43
C GLU A 302 0.23 19.20 11.44
N GLU A 303 -0.79 18.56 10.87
CA GLU A 303 -1.76 19.19 9.95
C GLU A 303 -2.55 20.31 10.65
N VAL A 304 -3.07 20.04 11.85
CA VAL A 304 -3.84 21.04 12.61
C VAL A 304 -2.95 22.18 13.10
N ALA A 305 -1.66 21.96 13.35
CA ALA A 305 -0.75 23.02 13.77
C ALA A 305 -0.61 24.14 12.72
N TYR A 306 -0.69 23.81 11.43
CA TYR A 306 -0.71 24.81 10.36
C TYR A 306 -1.96 25.71 10.45
N TYR A 307 -3.15 25.12 10.48
CA TYR A 307 -4.42 25.86 10.60
C TYR A 307 -4.53 26.61 11.93
N LYS A 308 -4.00 26.04 13.01
CA LYS A 308 -3.97 26.70 14.32
C LYS A 308 -3.14 27.99 14.29
N LYS A 309 -2.01 28.00 13.59
CA LYS A 309 -1.19 29.23 13.43
C LYS A 309 -1.94 30.30 12.62
N ILE A 310 -2.66 29.90 11.57
CA ILE A 310 -3.51 30.82 10.79
C ILE A 310 -4.61 31.38 11.70
N TYR A 311 -5.29 30.53 12.46
CA TYR A 311 -6.31 30.94 13.41
C TYR A 311 -5.79 31.94 14.44
N GLU A 312 -4.61 31.68 15.03
CA GLU A 312 -4.00 32.56 16.02
C GLU A 312 -3.61 33.92 15.43
N ARG A 313 -3.22 33.98 14.16
CA ARG A 313 -2.78 35.20 13.47
C ARG A 313 -3.95 36.03 12.91
N GLU A 314 -4.95 35.36 12.34
CA GLU A 314 -5.96 35.97 11.46
C GLU A 314 -7.40 35.65 11.88
N GLY A 315 -7.56 34.90 12.97
CA GLY A 315 -8.86 34.48 13.48
C GLY A 315 -9.59 33.53 12.52
N ILE A 316 -10.91 33.45 12.66
CA ILE A 316 -11.77 32.61 11.81
C ILE A 316 -11.68 33.03 10.34
N GLN A 317 -11.42 34.32 10.07
CA GLN A 317 -11.47 34.86 8.72
C GLN A 317 -10.29 34.39 7.87
N GLY A 318 -9.06 34.38 8.42
CA GLY A 318 -7.92 33.79 7.70
C GLY A 318 -8.03 32.28 7.48
N LEU A 319 -8.72 31.58 8.40
CA LEU A 319 -8.97 30.14 8.23
C LEU A 319 -9.93 29.83 7.09
N LEU A 320 -10.92 30.72 6.85
CA LEU A 320 -11.88 30.61 5.75
C LEU A 320 -11.28 30.99 4.39
N GLU A 321 -10.17 31.73 4.36
CA GLU A 321 -9.48 32.10 3.11
C GLU A 321 -8.51 31.02 2.62
N GLU A 322 -8.08 30.11 3.51
CA GLU A 322 -7.14 29.00 3.22
C GLU A 322 -7.83 27.64 3.00
N LEU A 323 -9.14 27.52 3.29
CA LEU A 323 -9.97 26.32 3.06
C LEU A 323 -10.68 26.35 1.70
#